data_AF-A0A7V5KHU7-F1
#
_entry.id   AF-A0A7V5KHU7-F1
#
_cell.length_a   1.000
_cell.length_b   1.000
_cell.length_c   1.000
_cell.angle_alpha   90.00
_cell.angle_beta   90.00
_cell.angle_gamma   90.00
#
_symmetry.space_group_name_H-M   'P 1'
#
loop_
_entity.id
_entity.type
_entity.pdbx_description
1 polymer ?
#
loop_
_entity_poly.entity_id
_entity_poly.type
_entity_poly.pdbx_seq_one_letter_code
_entity_poly.pdbx_strand_id
1 'polypeptide(L)' 'MISMGKMLIFTGTLLVIMGLIMLGMEKLPWLGRLPGDIHIERRTFSFHFPIMTSLIVSVVLTLLLNLFFRGR' A
#
# COMPACT_ATOMS: atom_id res chain seq x y z
N MET A 1 -19.58 19.92 -11.49
CA MET A 1 -18.36 20.17 -10.69
C MET A 1 -17.94 19.00 -9.78
N ILE A 2 -18.86 18.13 -9.33
CA ILE A 2 -18.56 16.92 -8.51
C ILE A 2 -17.62 15.91 -9.20
N SER A 3 -17.46 15.98 -10.53
CA SER A 3 -16.61 15.05 -11.31
C SER A 3 -15.11 15.38 -11.24
N MET A 4 -14.73 16.66 -11.31
CA MET A 4 -13.32 17.07 -11.48
C MET A 4 -12.52 16.91 -10.18
N GLY A 5 -13.12 17.27 -9.04
CA GLY A 5 -12.49 17.07 -7.73
C GLY A 5 -12.34 15.59 -7.36
N LYS A 6 -13.35 14.76 -7.66
CA LYS A 6 -13.28 13.30 -7.44
C LYS A 6 -12.22 12.64 -8.32
N MET A 7 -12.11 13.08 -9.58
CA MET A 7 -11.07 12.61 -10.50
C MET A 7 -9.68 12.97 -9.97
N LEU A 8 -9.47 14.20 -9.50
CA LEU A 8 -8.19 14.64 -8.94
C LEU A 8 -7.79 13.82 -7.70
N ILE A 9 -8.73 13.55 -6.79
CA ILE A 9 -8.49 12.72 -5.60
C ILE A 9 -8.15 11.28 -6.01
N PHE A 10 -8.87 10.71 -6.98
CA PHE A 10 -8.61 9.36 -7.48
C PHE A 10 -7.21 9.25 -8.09
N THR A 11 -6.86 10.14 -9.03
CA THR A 11 -5.55 10.13 -9.69
C THR A 11 -4.41 10.39 -8.71
N GLY A 12 -4.60 11.33 -7.76
CA GLY A 12 -3.62 11.59 -6.70
C GLY A 12 -3.39 10.39 -5.78
N THR A 13 -4.46 9.67 -5.40
CA THR A 13 -4.34 8.44 -4.60
C THR A 13 -3.59 7.36 -5.37
N LEU A 14 -3.88 7.20 -6.66
CA LEU A 14 -3.22 6.23 -7.54
C LEU A 14 -1.71 6.51 -7.66
N LEU A 15 -1.34 7.78 -7.83
CA LEU A 15 0.07 8.21 -7.88
C LEU A 15 0.80 7.97 -6.55
N VAL A 16 0.15 8.22 -5.41
CA VAL A 16 0.74 7.94 -4.08
C VAL A 16 0.98 6.43 -3.90
N ILE A 17 0.03 5.58 -4.31
CA ILE A 17 0.19 4.12 -4.25
C ILE A 17 1.37 3.68 -5.13
N MET A 18 1.44 4.16 -6.39
CA MET A 18 2.55 3.85 -7.29
C MET A 18 3.89 4.33 -6.74
N GLY A 19 3.94 5.54 -6.19
CA GLY A 19 5.13 6.10 -5.55
C GLY A 19 5.59 5.27 -4.35
N LEU A 20 4.67 4.80 -3.51
CA LEU A 20 4.99 3.91 -2.38
C LEU A 20 5.52 2.55 -2.84
N ILE A 21 4.96 1.98 -3.90
CA ILE A 21 5.48 0.74 -4.50
C ILE A 21 6.90 0.97 -5.00
N MET A 22 7.16 2.04 -5.77
CA MET A 22 8.49 2.34 -6.29
C MET A 22 9.52 2.62 -5.17
N LEU A 23 9.15 3.37 -4.13
CA LEU A 23 9.99 3.61 -2.95
C LEU A 23 10.30 2.30 -2.18
N GLY A 24 9.32 1.38 -2.13
CA GLY A 24 9.50 0.04 -1.58
C GLY A 24 10.43 -0.84 -2.42
N MET A 25 10.42 -0.66 -3.75
CA MET A 25 11.30 -1.39 -4.67
C MET A 25 12.74 -0.83 -4.69
N GLU A 26 12.93 0.49 -4.57
CA GLU A 26 14.27 1.10 -4.55
C GLU A 26 15.05 0.82 -3.26
N LYS A 27 14.36 0.62 -2.13
CA LYS A 27 14.98 0.17 -0.87
C LYS A 27 15.26 -1.33 -0.83
N LEU A 28 15.25 -2.02 -1.96
CA LEU A 28 15.49 -3.46 -2.06
C LEU A 28 16.86 -3.81 -2.69
N PRO A 29 18.01 -3.38 -2.14
CA PRO A 29 19.29 -4.02 -2.47
C PRO A 29 19.43 -5.42 -1.83
N TRP A 30 18.47 -5.85 -1.00
CA TRP A 30 18.42 -7.18 -0.37
C TRP A 30 16.99 -7.73 -0.35
N LEU A 31 16.77 -8.73 -1.20
CA LEU A 31 15.49 -9.33 -1.64
C LEU A 31 14.63 -10.01 -0.54
N GLY A 32 14.38 -9.40 0.62
CA GLY A 32 13.49 -10.02 1.63
C GLY A 32 13.50 -9.48 3.05
N ARG A 33 13.88 -8.23 3.34
CA ARG A 33 13.79 -7.68 4.71
C ARG A 33 13.34 -6.23 4.71
N LEU A 34 12.06 -5.98 4.41
CA LEU A 34 11.44 -4.71 4.78
C LEU A 34 11.39 -4.62 6.31
N PRO A 35 11.92 -3.55 6.95
CA PRO A 35 11.79 -3.38 8.40
C PRO A 35 10.31 -3.19 8.75
N GLY A 36 9.70 -4.23 9.33
CA GLY A 36 8.27 -4.29 9.66
C GLY A 36 7.54 -5.52 9.08
N ASP A 37 8.07 -6.14 8.04
CA ASP A 37 7.55 -7.41 7.52
C ASP A 37 8.27 -8.57 8.20
N ILE A 38 7.51 -9.46 8.84
CA ILE A 38 8.07 -10.62 9.55
C ILE A 38 8.50 -11.63 8.49
N HIS A 39 9.81 -11.69 8.24
CA HIS A 39 10.43 -12.73 7.45
C HIS A 39 11.15 -13.71 8.35
N ILE A 40 10.60 -14.92 8.47
CA ILE A 40 11.22 -16.03 9.19
C ILE A 40 11.69 -17.02 8.12
N GLU A 41 12.98 -16.99 7.81
CA GLU A 41 13.63 -18.00 6.97
C GLU A 41 14.38 -19.01 7.86
N ARG A 42 13.97 -20.28 7.79
CA ARG A 42 14.69 -21.45 8.32
C ARG A 42 15.07 -22.37 7.17
N ARG A 43 16.03 -23.27 7.41
CA ARG A 43 16.64 -24.20 6.42
C ARG A 43 15.67 -24.96 5.49
N THR A 44 14.39 -25.08 5.83
CA THR A 44 13.36 -25.76 5.01
C THR A 44 12.03 -25.00 4.97
N PHE A 45 11.95 -23.81 5.57
CA PHE A 45 10.69 -23.08 5.73
C PHE A 45 10.89 -21.57 5.67
N SER A 46 10.22 -20.91 4.74
CA SER A 46 10.17 -19.46 4.61
C SER A 46 8.76 -18.97 4.91
N PHE A 47 8.59 -18.16 5.95
CA PHE A 47 7.33 -17.50 6.28
C PHE A 47 7.49 -16.00 6.12
N HIS A 48 6.67 -15.42 5.24
CA HIS A 48 6.60 -13.99 5.01
C HIS A 48 5.24 -13.47 5.48
N PHE A 49 5.25 -12.52 6.41
CA PHE A 49 4.05 -11.85 6.89
C PHE A 49 4.15 -10.33 6.66
N PRO A 50 3.52 -9.81 5.60
CA PRO A 50 3.66 -8.43 5.20
C PRO A 50 2.71 -7.50 5.97
N ILE A 51 3.00 -7.25 7.24
CA ILE A 51 2.16 -6.46 8.15
C ILE A 51 2.01 -5.02 7.64
N MET A 52 3.11 -4.40 7.25
CA MET A 52 3.10 -2.98 6.85
C MET A 52 2.33 -2.80 5.55
N THR A 53 2.51 -3.71 4.59
CA THR A 53 1.77 -3.72 3.34
C THR A 53 0.27 -3.88 3.58
N SER A 54 -0.11 -4.81 4.44
CA SER A 54 -1.52 -5.07 4.78
C SER A 54 -2.17 -3.86 5.46
N LEU A 55 -1.44 -3.18 6.34
CA LEU A 55 -1.89 -1.97 7.02
C LEU A 55 -2.11 -0.81 6.03
N ILE A 56 -1.17 -0.57 5.13
CA ILE A 56 -1.28 0.49 4.11
C ILE A 56 -2.48 0.21 3.20
N VAL A 57 -2.60 -1.02 2.70
CA VAL A 57 -3.74 -1.42 1.86
C VAL A 57 -5.07 -1.21 2.60
N SER A 58 -5.15 -1.58 3.87
CA SER A 58 -6.34 -1.38 4.70
C SER A 58 -6.72 0.11 4.85
N VAL A 59 -5.74 0.98 5.14
CA VAL A 59 -5.98 2.43 5.31
C VAL A 59 -6.42 3.06 3.99
N VAL A 60 -5.74 2.74 2.89
CA VAL A 60 -6.10 3.23 1.55
C VAL A 60 -7.51 2.77 1.17
N LEU A 61 -7.82 1.49 1.35
CA LEU A 61 -9.14 0.95 1.03
C LEU A 61 -10.23 1.60 1.90
N THR A 62 -9.95 1.80 3.19
CA THR A 62 -10.86 2.50 4.11
C THR A 62 -11.11 3.94 3.66
N LEU A 63 -10.08 4.68 3.25
CA LEU A 63 -10.22 6.05 2.74
C LEU A 63 -11.02 6.09 1.43
N LEU A 64 -10.74 5.17 0.51
CA LEU A 64 -11.49 5.06 -0.75
C LEU A 64 -12.96 4.74 -0.48
N LEU A 65 -13.25 3.71 0.32
CA LEU A 65 -14.61 3.36 0.71
C LEU A 65 -15.30 4.53 1.41
N ASN A 66 -14.64 5.22 2.33
CA ASN A 66 -15.20 6.39 2.99
C ASN A 66 -15.57 7.48 1.97
N LEU A 67 -14.69 7.78 1.01
CA LEU A 67 -14.93 8.78 -0.01
C LEU A 67 -16.10 8.42 -0.96
N PHE A 68 -16.19 7.15 -1.39
CA PHE A 68 -17.23 6.69 -2.31
C PHE A 68 -18.59 6.47 -1.63
N PHE A 69 -18.60 6.01 -0.39
CA PHE A 69 -19.84 5.63 0.31
C PHE A 69 -20.35 6.70 1.27
N ARG A 70 -19.51 7.58 1.82
CA ARG A 70 -19.94 8.62 2.78
C ARG A 70 -20.35 9.94 2.13
N GLY A 71 -19.99 10.16 0.86
CA GLY A 71 -20.37 11.34 0.07
C GLY A 71 -21.64 11.17 -0.79
N ARG A 72 -22.47 10.17 -0.50
CA ARG A 72 -23.83 10.00 -1.04
C ARG A 72 -24.84 10.18 0.08
#